data_AF-A0AAD7DJS8-F1
#
_entry.id   AF-A0AAD7DJS8-F1
#
_cell.length_a   1.000
_cell.length_b   1.000
_cell.length_c   1.000
_cell.angle_alpha   90.00
_cell.angle_beta   90.00
_cell.angle_gamma   90.00
#
_symmetry.space_group_name_H-M   'P 1'
#
loop_
_entity.id
_entity.type
_entity.pdbx_description
1 polymer ?
#
loop_
_entity_poly.entity_id
_entity_poly.type
_entity_poly.pdbx_seq_one_letter_code
_entity_poly.pdbx_strand_id
1 'polypeptide(L)'
;MDESDRPWTCTVVRALGLDIMRRERSWRPIVTVELDKTQQHETILGCDGQNINLKESFLLRDASFSSQVDVKVFYRSQSKKKGKQRNLVGAVSCSLGEMWKSYGQDPKLRLQSKNPTERTVRKRRPSQSGAFICLRLRPPASTISWSERTEEDDCCSSSSSTSNDSETLAPPSIPEEHPQLKKRRLPRRGYIVNSDEEPEPYSEDDDETNPFFVDPADDEEDAEPPSPIKISFPMGVSPPDLPQHTERIPVPRLNFLERVVASFTVYSEMERALSGCDGDFEKILSRLQAEWKFAAGLHVALAAGDMAVASISPDSLFAINSFARSAVAASSMASGLGLLCAAWFLVRYASVDVPTFVARAADIMSADTPSFFYFALSSRVPALLMLASATSLMLLLAFVAFRASPITALVACLLVGVLVGSQFLVCGILWVAQSVKELFTFLVRLVPRATEGP
;
A
#
# COMPACT_ATOMS: atom_id res chain seq x y z
N MET A 1 -15.09 32.04 40.92
CA MET A 1 -14.96 30.72 40.27
C MET A 1 -13.52 30.63 39.83
N ASP A 2 -12.75 29.81 40.55
CA ASP A 2 -11.32 29.67 40.29
C ASP A 2 -11.09 29.04 38.92
N GLU A 3 -10.13 29.59 38.18
CA GLU A 3 -9.78 29.15 36.82
C GLU A 3 -9.16 27.73 36.80
N SER A 4 -8.85 27.18 37.97
CA SER A 4 -8.31 25.84 38.20
C SER A 4 -9.30 24.70 37.92
N ASP A 5 -10.60 24.98 37.78
CA ASP A 5 -11.65 23.95 37.70
C ASP A 5 -12.22 23.74 36.29
N ARG A 6 -11.41 24.03 35.25
CA ARG A 6 -11.84 23.78 33.86
C ARG A 6 -11.88 22.27 33.59
N PRO A 7 -12.98 21.72 33.07
CA PRO A 7 -13.07 20.29 32.76
C PRO A 7 -12.17 19.92 31.57
N TRP A 8 -11.80 18.65 31.50
CA TRP A 8 -11.16 18.08 30.31
C TRP A 8 -12.11 18.22 29.10
N THR A 9 -11.56 18.46 27.92
CA THR A 9 -12.35 18.48 26.68
C THR A 9 -11.91 17.37 25.75
N CYS A 10 -12.85 16.58 25.23
CA CYS A 10 -12.58 15.50 24.30
C CYS A 10 -13.41 15.70 23.03
N THR A 11 -12.78 15.62 21.87
CA THR A 11 -13.43 15.73 20.56
C THR A 11 -13.08 14.53 19.71
N VAL A 12 -14.08 13.84 19.16
CA VAL A 12 -13.83 12.78 18.17
C VAL A 12 -13.46 13.46 16.85
N VAL A 13 -12.28 13.22 16.32
CA VAL A 13 -11.83 13.87 15.08
C VAL A 13 -12.24 13.05 13.87
N ARG A 14 -11.84 11.78 13.85
CA ARG A 14 -12.14 10.85 12.76
C ARG A 14 -11.92 9.40 13.18
N ALA A 15 -12.47 8.48 12.40
CA ALA A 15 -12.19 7.06 12.47
C ALA A 15 -11.59 6.58 11.14
N LEU A 16 -10.58 5.71 11.21
CA LEU A 16 -9.86 5.16 10.06
C LEU A 16 -9.98 3.64 10.04
N GLY A 17 -9.97 3.02 8.85
CA GLY A 17 -10.00 1.55 8.70
C GLY A 17 -11.32 0.88 9.08
N LEU A 18 -12.43 1.63 9.14
CA LEU A 18 -13.75 1.08 9.50
C LEU A 18 -14.32 0.13 8.44
N ASP A 19 -13.88 0.24 7.19
CA ASP A 19 -14.17 -0.68 6.08
C ASP A 19 -13.63 -2.10 6.33
N ILE A 20 -12.56 -2.21 7.11
CA ILE A 20 -12.00 -3.50 7.55
C ILE A 20 -12.92 -4.18 8.56
N MET A 21 -13.55 -3.39 9.45
CA MET A 21 -14.49 -3.92 10.44
C MET A 21 -15.84 -4.30 9.82
N ARG A 22 -16.22 -3.64 8.71
CA ARG A 22 -17.46 -3.92 8.00
C ARG A 22 -17.34 -3.59 6.51
N ARG A 23 -17.63 -4.59 5.67
CA ARG A 23 -17.51 -4.50 4.20
C ARG A 23 -18.54 -3.59 3.50
N GLU A 24 -19.54 -3.07 4.21
CA GLU A 24 -20.53 -2.17 3.61
C GLU A 24 -19.84 -0.86 3.20
N ARG A 25 -19.89 -0.51 1.91
CA ARG A 25 -19.23 0.68 1.37
C ARG A 25 -19.78 2.01 1.87
N SER A 26 -20.97 2.02 2.48
CA SER A 26 -21.66 3.25 2.89
C SER A 26 -22.44 3.04 4.18
N TRP A 27 -21.80 3.32 5.32
CA TRP A 27 -22.50 3.40 6.60
C TRP A 27 -21.97 4.57 7.42
N ARG A 28 -22.81 5.13 8.30
CA ARG A 28 -22.45 6.24 9.17
C ARG A 28 -22.11 5.71 10.57
N PRO A 29 -20.85 5.79 11.00
CA PRO A 29 -20.46 5.33 12.32
C PRO A 29 -21.07 6.21 13.40
N ILE A 30 -21.52 5.58 14.48
CA ILE A 30 -21.98 6.24 15.70
C ILE A 30 -20.92 5.98 16.76
N VAL A 31 -20.15 6.99 17.13
CA VAL A 31 -19.11 6.87 18.15
C VAL A 31 -19.68 7.34 19.48
N THR A 32 -19.54 6.49 20.50
CA THR A 32 -19.90 6.80 21.87
C THR A 32 -18.63 6.84 22.71
N VAL A 33 -18.40 7.96 23.40
CA VAL A 33 -17.33 8.13 24.38
C VAL A 33 -17.97 8.12 25.76
N GLU A 34 -17.52 7.22 26.62
CA GLU A 34 -18.04 7.03 27.97
C GLU A 34 -16.89 7.16 28.98
N LEU A 35 -17.07 8.00 30.01
CA LEU A 35 -16.09 8.24 31.07
C LEU A 35 -16.60 7.59 32.36
N ASP A 36 -15.83 6.65 32.92
CA ASP A 36 -16.11 5.99 34.21
C ASP A 36 -17.55 5.47 34.35
N LYS A 37 -18.23 5.19 33.23
CA LYS A 37 -19.66 4.83 33.14
C LYS A 37 -20.65 5.89 33.68
N THR A 38 -20.19 7.10 33.97
CA THR A 38 -21.00 8.18 34.53
C THR A 38 -21.44 9.17 33.46
N GLN A 39 -20.55 9.50 32.53
CA GLN A 39 -20.80 10.48 31.48
C GLN A 39 -20.68 9.81 30.12
N GLN A 40 -21.64 10.06 29.23
CA GLN A 40 -21.69 9.48 27.90
C GLN A 40 -21.96 10.57 26.87
N HIS A 41 -21.18 10.57 25.79
CA HIS A 41 -21.37 11.45 24.64
C HIS A 41 -21.39 10.64 23.35
N GLU A 42 -22.27 11.01 22.43
CA GLU A 42 -22.47 10.33 21.16
C GLU A 42 -22.28 11.31 20.00
N THR A 43 -21.47 10.93 19.02
CA THR A 43 -21.31 11.68 17.77
C THR A 43 -21.48 10.76 16.57
N ILE A 44 -22.06 11.30 15.49
CA ILE A 44 -22.28 10.58 14.24
C ILE A 44 -21.25 11.05 13.22
N LEU A 45 -20.44 10.11 12.72
CA LEU A 45 -19.43 10.38 11.71
C LEU A 45 -20.02 10.28 10.29
N GLY A 46 -19.32 10.92 9.35
CA GLY A 46 -19.53 10.74 7.91
C GLY A 46 -19.25 9.31 7.45
N CYS A 47 -19.65 8.98 6.22
CA CYS A 47 -19.39 7.65 5.64
C CYS A 47 -17.89 7.35 5.46
N ASP A 48 -17.08 8.40 5.37
CA ASP A 48 -15.62 8.38 5.32
C ASP A 48 -14.97 8.31 6.72
N GLY A 49 -15.77 8.31 7.78
CA GLY A 49 -15.30 8.33 9.16
C GLY A 49 -14.89 9.71 9.68
N GLN A 50 -15.11 10.80 8.95
CA GLN A 50 -14.81 12.15 9.45
C GLN A 50 -15.93 12.68 10.36
N ASN A 51 -15.57 13.40 11.43
CA ASN A 51 -16.55 14.13 12.24
C ASN A 51 -16.88 15.47 11.57
N ILE A 52 -18.14 15.65 11.16
CA ILE A 52 -18.62 16.90 10.55
C ILE A 52 -18.71 18.02 11.61
N ASN A 53 -18.90 17.65 12.88
CA ASN A 53 -19.09 18.56 14.01
C ASN A 53 -17.81 18.70 14.86
N LEU A 54 -16.68 19.09 14.26
CA LEU A 54 -15.42 19.28 15.00
C LEU A 54 -15.49 20.37 16.09
N LYS A 55 -16.53 21.22 16.08
CA LYS A 55 -16.78 22.24 17.11
C LYS A 55 -17.47 21.68 18.35
N GLU A 56 -18.06 20.49 18.25
CA GLU A 56 -18.75 19.84 19.35
C GLU A 56 -17.72 19.10 20.22
N SER A 57 -17.32 19.73 21.32
CA SER A 57 -16.43 19.12 22.32
C SER A 57 -17.20 18.60 23.51
N PHE A 58 -16.90 17.37 23.91
CA PHE A 58 -17.45 16.76 25.12
C PHE A 58 -16.66 17.22 26.34
N LEU A 59 -17.36 17.78 27.33
CA LEU A 59 -16.77 18.21 28.60
C LEU A 59 -16.79 17.03 29.58
N LEU A 60 -15.60 16.54 29.91
CA LEU A 60 -15.34 15.48 30.87
C LEU A 60 -15.19 16.11 32.26
N ARG A 61 -16.27 16.18 33.02
CA ARG A 61 -16.28 16.76 34.37
C ARG A 61 -15.75 15.76 35.38
N ASP A 62 -15.06 16.23 36.43
CA ASP A 62 -14.51 15.40 37.50
C ASP A 62 -13.54 14.30 37.02
N ALA A 63 -12.97 14.48 35.83
CA ALA A 63 -12.08 13.49 35.21
C ALA A 63 -10.66 13.61 35.79
N SER A 64 -10.13 12.48 36.24
CA SER A 64 -8.75 12.33 36.70
C SER A 64 -7.90 11.64 35.63
N PHE A 65 -6.56 11.70 35.74
CA PHE A 65 -5.68 10.92 34.85
C PHE A 65 -5.92 9.40 34.92
N SER A 66 -6.40 8.90 36.06
CA SER A 66 -6.78 7.50 36.25
C SER A 66 -8.17 7.15 35.72
N SER A 67 -8.98 8.14 35.34
CA SER A 67 -10.32 7.89 34.81
C SER A 67 -10.28 7.07 33.53
N GLN A 68 -11.18 6.11 33.42
CA GLN A 68 -11.28 5.19 32.30
C GLN A 68 -12.18 5.78 31.22
N VAL A 69 -11.66 5.82 29.99
CA VAL A 69 -12.38 6.27 28.80
C VAL A 69 -12.68 5.06 27.92
N ASP A 70 -13.97 4.74 27.80
CA ASP A 70 -14.49 3.70 26.93
C ASP A 70 -15.02 4.33 25.64
N VAL A 71 -14.41 3.98 24.51
CA VAL A 71 -14.85 4.44 23.18
C VAL A 71 -15.47 3.26 22.43
N LYS A 72 -16.74 3.40 22.07
CA LYS A 72 -17.54 2.36 21.40
C LYS A 72 -18.00 2.87 20.04
N VAL A 73 -17.87 2.05 19.01
CA VAL A 73 -18.33 2.35 17.65
C VAL A 73 -19.50 1.47 17.31
N PHE A 74 -20.64 2.10 17.07
CA PHE A 74 -21.87 1.45 16.69
C PHE A 74 -22.20 1.70 15.23
N TYR A 75 -22.87 0.72 14.64
CA TYR A 75 -23.56 0.84 13.37
C TYR A 75 -25.06 0.78 13.63
N ARG A 76 -25.84 1.51 12.83
CA ARG A 76 -27.28 1.39 12.80
C ARG A 76 -27.74 0.97 11.41
N SER A 77 -28.50 -0.13 11.34
CA SER A 77 -29.04 -0.61 10.06
C SER A 77 -30.04 0.38 9.48
N GLN A 78 -29.97 0.62 8.18
CA GLN A 78 -30.89 1.53 7.48
C GLN A 78 -32.21 0.86 7.07
N SER A 79 -32.45 -0.40 7.46
CA SER A 79 -33.68 -1.10 7.09
C SER A 79 -34.90 -0.45 7.75
N LYS A 80 -35.92 -0.13 6.92
CA LYS A 80 -37.19 0.47 7.37
C LYS A 80 -38.03 -0.48 8.23
N LYS A 81 -37.75 -1.79 8.23
CA LYS A 81 -38.67 -2.84 8.74
C LYS A 81 -38.28 -3.54 10.03
N LYS A 82 -37.15 -3.20 10.67
CA LYS A 82 -36.77 -3.77 11.98
C LYS A 82 -36.23 -2.69 12.89
N GLY A 83 -36.46 -2.85 14.19
CA GLY A 83 -36.22 -1.86 15.23
C GLY A 83 -34.84 -1.19 15.14
N LYS A 84 -34.77 0.00 15.73
CA LYS A 84 -33.65 0.96 15.79
C LYS A 84 -32.40 0.41 16.53
N GLN A 85 -32.14 -0.88 16.47
CA GLN A 85 -31.06 -1.54 17.19
C GLN A 85 -29.72 -1.12 16.61
N ARG A 86 -28.82 -0.72 17.50
CA ARG A 86 -27.44 -0.38 17.20
C ARG A 86 -26.59 -1.62 17.43
N ASN A 87 -25.74 -1.95 16.47
CA ASN A 87 -24.80 -3.06 16.55
C ASN A 87 -23.42 -2.52 16.90
N LEU A 88 -22.81 -3.02 17.96
CA LEU A 88 -21.46 -2.67 18.35
C LEU A 88 -20.47 -3.28 17.33
N VAL A 89 -19.69 -2.43 16.68
CA VAL A 89 -18.70 -2.81 15.66
C VAL A 89 -17.34 -2.98 16.32
N GLY A 90 -16.94 -2.00 17.14
CA GLY A 90 -15.66 -1.99 17.83
C GLY A 90 -15.72 -1.26 19.16
N ALA A 91 -14.81 -1.62 20.06
CA ALA A 91 -14.62 -0.89 21.31
C ALA A 91 -13.13 -0.80 21.66
N VAL A 92 -12.76 0.24 22.40
CA VAL A 92 -11.44 0.41 23.00
C VAL A 92 -11.62 1.08 24.36
N SER A 93 -10.81 0.68 25.32
CA SER A 93 -10.81 1.22 26.67
C SER A 93 -9.37 1.60 27.02
N CYS A 94 -9.18 2.80 27.53
CA CYS A 94 -7.88 3.32 27.97
C CYS A 94 -8.06 4.31 29.11
N SER A 95 -7.02 4.51 29.92
CA SER A 95 -7.05 5.60 30.90
C SER A 95 -6.83 6.96 30.22
N LEU A 96 -7.37 8.02 30.82
CA LEU A 96 -7.16 9.40 30.37
C LEU A 96 -5.66 9.75 30.35
N GLY A 97 -4.89 9.25 31.31
CA GLY A 97 -3.45 9.41 31.40
C GLY A 97 -2.67 8.69 30.30
N GLU A 98 -3.06 7.48 29.90
CA GLU A 98 -2.48 6.81 28.72
C GLU A 98 -2.72 7.61 27.43
N MET A 99 -3.96 8.10 27.27
CA MET A 99 -4.32 8.93 26.13
C MET A 99 -3.58 10.27 26.13
N TRP A 100 -3.35 10.85 27.30
CA TRP A 100 -2.56 12.07 27.49
C TRP A 100 -1.07 11.86 27.22
N LYS A 101 -0.48 10.73 27.58
CA LYS A 101 0.94 10.44 27.25
C LYS A 101 1.20 10.41 25.74
N SER A 102 0.17 10.16 24.93
CA SER A 102 0.23 10.24 23.46
C SER A 102 -0.13 11.63 22.91
N TYR A 103 -0.24 12.64 23.77
CA TYR A 103 -0.59 14.01 23.40
C TYR A 103 0.53 14.65 22.58
N GLY A 104 0.18 15.18 21.39
CA GLY A 104 1.11 15.71 20.39
C GLY A 104 0.96 15.08 19.00
N GLN A 105 0.46 13.84 18.91
CA GLN A 105 0.28 13.12 17.64
C GLN A 105 -1.18 12.79 17.28
N ASP A 106 -2.16 13.42 17.94
CA ASP A 106 -3.58 13.03 17.95
C ASP A 106 -3.75 11.54 18.32
N PRO A 107 -4.04 11.19 19.60
CA PRO A 107 -4.04 9.80 20.06
C PRO A 107 -4.90 8.89 19.17
N LYS A 108 -4.24 7.92 18.54
CA LYS A 108 -4.85 6.90 17.68
C LYS A 108 -5.18 5.68 18.51
N LEU A 109 -6.43 5.58 18.95
CA LEU A 109 -6.91 4.44 19.73
C LEU A 109 -7.31 3.30 18.79
N ARG A 110 -6.61 2.15 18.88
CA ARG A 110 -6.91 0.96 18.08
C ARG A 110 -8.20 0.29 18.57
N LEU A 111 -9.19 0.17 17.69
CA LEU A 111 -10.44 -0.50 17.97
C LEU A 111 -10.27 -2.02 18.00
N GLN A 112 -10.80 -2.65 19.04
CA GLN A 112 -10.94 -4.10 19.09
C GLN A 112 -12.32 -4.48 18.54
N SER A 113 -12.35 -5.36 17.53
CA SER A 113 -13.60 -5.86 16.98
C SER A 113 -14.32 -6.73 17.99
N LYS A 114 -15.54 -6.36 18.37
CA LYS A 114 -16.33 -7.10 19.37
C LYS A 114 -17.23 -8.17 18.78
N ASN A 115 -17.15 -8.41 17.47
CA ASN A 115 -17.87 -9.50 16.81
C ASN A 115 -16.94 -10.69 16.48
N PRO A 116 -16.44 -11.45 17.47
CA PRO A 116 -16.23 -12.87 17.30
C PRO A 116 -17.48 -13.57 17.86
N THR A 117 -18.60 -13.55 17.13
CA THR A 117 -19.65 -14.55 17.39
C THR A 117 -19.04 -15.92 17.13
N GLU A 118 -18.43 -16.50 18.17
CA GLU A 118 -18.10 -17.90 18.51
C GLU A 118 -17.68 -18.92 17.43
N ARG A 119 -17.61 -18.59 16.15
CA ARG A 119 -17.37 -19.58 15.10
C ARG A 119 -15.92 -19.58 14.67
N THR A 120 -15.24 -20.59 15.21
CA THR A 120 -14.03 -21.24 14.70
C THR A 120 -12.72 -20.48 14.85
N VAL A 121 -11.98 -20.93 15.87
CA VAL A 121 -10.53 -20.84 16.02
C VAL A 121 -9.84 -21.22 14.69
N ARG A 122 -9.59 -20.24 13.82
CA ARG A 122 -8.66 -20.39 12.70
C ARG A 122 -7.41 -19.58 12.98
N LYS A 123 -6.28 -20.27 12.84
CA LYS A 123 -4.88 -19.89 13.10
C LYS A 123 -4.64 -18.38 12.99
N ARG A 124 -4.16 -17.80 14.09
CA ARG A 124 -3.59 -16.44 14.24
C ARG A 124 -2.84 -16.06 12.96
N ARG A 125 -3.47 -15.23 12.12
CA ARG A 125 -2.73 -14.44 11.13
C ARG A 125 -2.16 -13.20 11.84
N PRO A 126 -1.02 -12.66 11.36
CA PRO A 126 -0.46 -11.42 11.87
C PRO A 126 -1.52 -10.33 11.85
N SER A 127 -1.55 -9.53 12.91
CA SER A 127 -2.57 -8.51 13.16
C SER A 127 -2.60 -7.49 12.03
N GLN A 128 -3.51 -7.69 11.06
CA GLN A 128 -3.78 -6.71 10.01
C GLN A 128 -4.03 -5.34 10.64
N SER A 129 -3.49 -4.30 10.01
CA SER A 129 -3.67 -2.89 10.38
C SER A 129 -5.12 -2.66 10.78
N GLY A 130 -5.34 -2.32 12.05
CA GLY A 130 -6.67 -2.29 12.66
C GLY A 130 -7.46 -1.05 12.26
N ALA A 131 -8.73 -0.99 12.67
CA ALA A 131 -9.44 0.28 12.68
C ALA A 131 -8.97 1.13 13.86
N PHE A 132 -8.92 2.45 13.68
CA PHE A 132 -8.48 3.39 14.71
C PHE A 132 -9.48 4.54 14.87
N ILE A 133 -9.57 5.09 16.07
CA ILE A 133 -10.22 6.37 16.34
C ILE A 133 -9.16 7.40 16.72
N CYS A 134 -9.23 8.57 16.10
CA CYS A 134 -8.44 9.73 16.48
C CYS A 134 -9.30 10.61 17.41
N LEU A 135 -8.85 10.77 18.65
CA LEU A 135 -9.45 11.71 19.60
C LEU A 135 -8.54 12.92 19.76
N ARG A 136 -9.13 14.09 19.93
CA ARG A 136 -8.43 15.30 20.35
C ARG A 136 -8.83 15.59 21.78
N LEU A 137 -7.89 15.40 22.69
CA LEU A 137 -8.04 15.71 24.10
C LEU A 137 -7.48 17.12 24.34
N ARG A 138 -8.08 17.94 25.20
CA ARG A 138 -7.40 19.11 25.79
C ARG A 138 -7.52 19.03 27.30
N PRO A 139 -6.41 19.25 28.02
CA PRO A 139 -6.43 19.18 29.46
C PRO A 139 -7.04 20.45 30.05
N PRO A 140 -7.42 20.42 31.34
CA PRO A 140 -7.62 21.61 32.14
C PRO A 140 -6.40 22.54 32.06
N ALA A 141 -6.63 23.86 32.09
CA ALA A 141 -5.53 24.85 32.06
C ALA A 141 -4.54 24.65 33.22
N SER A 142 -5.01 24.16 34.35
CA SER A 142 -4.21 23.85 35.55
C SER A 142 -3.21 22.72 35.35
N THR A 143 -3.41 21.83 34.38
CA THR A 143 -2.55 20.66 34.14
C THR A 143 -1.26 21.00 33.41
N ILE A 144 -1.25 22.07 32.60
CA ILE A 144 -0.10 22.43 31.77
C ILE A 144 1.08 22.90 32.62
N SER A 145 0.82 23.52 33.78
CA SER A 145 1.88 24.05 34.66
C SER A 145 2.73 22.98 35.35
N TRP A 146 2.28 21.72 35.37
CA TRP A 146 3.01 20.63 36.02
C TRP A 146 4.04 19.97 35.09
N SER A 147 3.86 20.05 33.78
CA SER A 147 4.73 19.35 32.82
C SER A 147 6.05 20.06 32.55
N GLU A 148 6.15 21.36 32.84
CA GLU A 148 7.38 22.15 32.59
C GLU A 148 8.41 22.07 33.73
N ARG A 149 8.10 21.42 34.86
CA ARG A 149 8.91 21.52 36.09
C ARG A 149 9.74 20.30 36.46
N THR A 150 9.82 19.27 35.62
CA THR A 150 10.44 17.98 36.00
C THR A 150 11.64 17.57 35.13
N GLU A 151 12.18 18.44 34.26
CA GLU A 151 13.32 18.06 33.40
C GLU A 151 14.65 18.80 33.69
N GLU A 152 14.76 19.66 34.71
CA GLU A 152 15.98 20.49 34.90
C GLU A 152 16.90 20.16 36.10
N ASP A 153 16.53 19.29 37.05
CA ASP A 153 17.37 19.02 38.24
C ASP A 153 17.66 17.53 38.46
N ASP A 154 18.53 16.93 37.64
CA ASP A 154 19.30 15.74 38.06
C ASP A 154 20.62 15.60 37.27
N CYS A 155 21.52 16.57 37.47
CA CYS A 155 22.91 16.48 37.06
C CYS A 155 23.80 16.92 38.21
N CYS A 156 24.09 16.01 39.16
CA CYS A 156 25.35 16.00 39.91
C CYS A 156 25.51 14.73 40.76
N SER A 157 26.72 14.14 40.67
CA SER A 157 27.37 13.23 41.65
C SER A 157 27.24 11.72 41.42
N SER A 158 28.11 11.18 40.58
CA SER A 158 28.71 9.86 40.87
C SER A 158 30.21 9.90 40.60
N SER A 159 30.90 10.10 41.71
CA SER A 159 32.33 10.08 41.94
C SER A 159 33.00 8.78 41.50
N SER A 160 34.18 8.98 40.92
CA SER A 160 35.28 8.06 40.70
C SER A 160 35.61 7.16 41.91
N SER A 161 35.80 5.86 41.65
CA SER A 161 36.64 4.99 42.47
C SER A 161 37.48 4.08 41.58
N THR A 162 38.73 4.48 41.42
CA THR A 162 39.90 3.72 40.95
C THR A 162 40.36 2.76 42.06
N SER A 163 40.64 1.50 41.70
CA SER A 163 41.64 0.66 42.41
C SER A 163 42.00 -0.58 41.58
N ASN A 164 43.26 -0.60 41.11
CA ASN A 164 44.31 -1.64 41.27
C ASN A 164 43.94 -3.14 41.15
N ASP A 165 44.83 -4.07 40.79
CA ASP A 165 46.05 -4.20 39.98
C ASP A 165 46.42 -5.69 40.14
N SER A 166 47.11 -6.28 39.14
CA SER A 166 47.97 -7.48 39.22
C SER A 166 47.40 -8.88 39.56
N GLU A 167 47.60 -9.88 38.68
CA GLU A 167 48.75 -10.82 38.77
C GLU A 167 48.77 -11.84 37.60
N THR A 168 49.98 -12.12 37.12
CA THR A 168 50.35 -13.09 36.07
C THR A 168 50.82 -14.39 36.73
N LEU A 169 50.58 -15.58 36.15
CA LEU A 169 51.54 -16.71 36.04
C LEU A 169 50.91 -17.99 35.40
N ALA A 170 51.41 -18.32 34.21
CA ALA A 170 51.83 -19.62 33.60
C ALA A 170 51.18 -21.01 33.92
N PRO A 171 51.31 -22.01 33.00
CA PRO A 171 50.41 -23.16 32.77
C PRO A 171 50.90 -24.51 33.36
N PRO A 172 50.14 -25.62 33.20
CA PRO A 172 50.72 -26.73 32.41
C PRO A 172 49.75 -27.68 31.64
N SER A 173 50.35 -28.32 30.62
CA SER A 173 50.25 -29.72 30.14
C SER A 173 49.02 -30.30 29.41
N ILE A 174 49.34 -30.77 28.20
CA ILE A 174 48.66 -31.69 27.27
C ILE A 174 48.66 -33.13 27.83
N PRO A 175 47.62 -33.96 27.59
CA PRO A 175 47.84 -35.14 26.72
C PRO A 175 46.70 -35.46 25.72
N GLU A 176 47.13 -35.74 24.49
CA GLU A 176 46.72 -36.77 23.51
C GLU A 176 45.25 -37.26 23.37
N GLU A 177 44.71 -36.95 22.20
CA GLU A 177 44.19 -37.82 21.12
C GLU A 177 43.21 -39.01 21.31
N HIS A 178 42.19 -38.97 20.43
CA HIS A 178 41.35 -40.03 19.81
C HIS A 178 40.08 -40.58 20.53
N PRO A 179 39.04 -41.05 19.79
CA PRO A 179 38.49 -40.57 18.52
C PRO A 179 36.94 -40.43 18.49
N GLN A 180 36.50 -39.67 17.48
CA GLN A 180 35.21 -39.61 16.79
C GLN A 180 34.06 -40.56 17.21
N LEU A 181 32.92 -39.97 17.60
CA LEU A 181 31.59 -40.58 17.44
C LEU A 181 30.67 -39.69 16.60
N LYS A 182 30.53 -40.10 15.33
CA LYS A 182 29.53 -39.63 14.36
C LYS A 182 28.13 -39.64 15.01
N LYS A 183 27.53 -38.46 15.22
CA LYS A 183 26.08 -38.35 15.46
C LYS A 183 25.34 -38.71 14.18
N ARG A 184 24.88 -39.95 14.17
CA ARG A 184 24.07 -40.63 13.16
C ARG A 184 22.75 -39.86 12.97
N ARG A 185 22.51 -39.35 11.76
CA ARG A 185 21.22 -38.80 11.32
C ARG A 185 20.16 -39.89 11.45
N LEU A 186 19.05 -39.59 12.15
CA LEU A 186 17.87 -40.47 12.17
C LEU A 186 17.26 -40.55 10.76
N PRO A 187 16.92 -41.75 10.25
CA PRO A 187 16.22 -41.90 8.99
C PRO A 187 14.73 -41.56 9.17
N ARG A 188 14.20 -40.68 8.33
CA ARG A 188 12.75 -40.50 8.18
C ARG A 188 12.20 -41.72 7.44
N ARG A 189 11.46 -42.52 8.19
CA ARG A 189 10.71 -43.71 7.79
C ARG A 189 9.66 -43.31 6.74
N GLY A 190 9.80 -43.85 5.54
CA GLY A 190 8.74 -43.85 4.53
C GLY A 190 7.68 -44.90 4.86
N TYR A 191 6.45 -44.60 4.48
CA TYR A 191 5.39 -45.60 4.32
C TYR A 191 4.80 -45.42 2.93
N ILE A 192 5.05 -46.42 2.09
CA ILE A 192 4.22 -46.82 0.96
C ILE A 192 4.02 -48.32 1.18
N VAL A 193 2.77 -48.77 1.35
CA VAL A 193 2.32 -50.11 0.94
C VAL A 193 0.89 -49.96 0.44
N ASN A 194 0.71 -50.47 -0.77
CA ASN A 194 -0.49 -50.58 -1.59
C ASN A 194 -1.63 -51.39 -0.93
N SER A 195 -2.86 -51.14 -1.35
CA SER A 195 -3.90 -52.17 -1.47
C SER A 195 -4.78 -51.84 -2.67
N ASP A 196 -4.60 -52.67 -3.70
CA ASP A 196 -5.56 -53.27 -4.64
C ASP A 196 -6.65 -52.42 -5.33
N GLU A 197 -6.44 -52.29 -6.65
CA GLU A 197 -7.33 -52.78 -7.71
C GLU A 197 -8.83 -52.95 -7.41
N GLU A 198 -9.66 -52.06 -7.99
CA GLU A 198 -10.86 -52.47 -8.73
C GLU A 198 -11.23 -51.39 -9.76
N PRO A 199 -11.21 -51.69 -11.08
CA PRO A 199 -11.72 -50.78 -12.11
C PRO A 199 -13.23 -50.96 -12.30
N GLU A 200 -14.00 -49.98 -11.84
CA GLU A 200 -15.44 -49.85 -12.14
C GLU A 200 -15.65 -49.50 -13.63
N PRO A 201 -16.63 -50.14 -14.31
CA PRO A 201 -16.78 -50.08 -15.74
C PRO A 201 -17.45 -48.79 -16.23
N TYR A 202 -17.02 -48.36 -17.41
CA TYR A 202 -17.71 -47.41 -18.28
C TYR A 202 -19.14 -47.90 -18.53
N SER A 203 -20.14 -47.06 -18.21
CA SER A 203 -21.48 -47.14 -18.79
C SER A 203 -21.57 -46.12 -19.91
N GLU A 204 -21.49 -46.65 -21.14
CA GLU A 204 -22.07 -46.04 -22.33
C GLU A 204 -23.59 -46.26 -22.31
N ASP A 205 -24.30 -45.33 -22.96
CA ASP A 205 -25.68 -45.38 -23.46
C ASP A 205 -26.82 -45.30 -22.41
N ASP A 206 -27.54 -44.18 -22.42
CA ASP A 206 -28.84 -44.15 -23.12
C ASP A 206 -29.46 -42.75 -23.13
N ASP A 207 -30.14 -42.51 -24.25
CA ASP A 207 -30.99 -41.39 -24.60
C ASP A 207 -31.88 -40.86 -23.47
N GLU A 208 -31.98 -39.53 -23.35
CA GLU A 208 -33.30 -38.93 -23.13
C GLU A 208 -33.35 -37.48 -23.64
N THR A 209 -33.90 -37.40 -24.86
CA THR A 209 -34.43 -36.18 -25.45
C THR A 209 -35.59 -35.70 -24.59
N ASN A 210 -35.53 -34.48 -24.06
CA ASN A 210 -36.74 -33.82 -23.56
C ASN A 210 -36.83 -32.38 -24.09
N PRO A 211 -37.78 -32.10 -25.01
CA PRO A 211 -37.94 -30.80 -25.64
C PRO A 211 -39.11 -30.06 -24.99
N PHE A 212 -38.88 -29.19 -24.00
CA PHE A 212 -39.93 -28.25 -23.55
C PHE A 212 -39.29 -27.04 -22.86
N PHE A 213 -38.96 -26.02 -23.65
CA PHE A 213 -38.98 -24.65 -23.14
C PHE A 213 -40.19 -23.97 -23.78
N VAL A 214 -41.20 -23.80 -22.94
CA VAL A 214 -42.45 -23.09 -23.22
C VAL A 214 -42.11 -21.61 -23.41
N ASP A 215 -42.50 -21.07 -24.55
CA ASP A 215 -42.63 -19.62 -24.79
C ASP A 215 -43.60 -19.02 -23.76
N PRO A 216 -43.20 -18.00 -22.98
CA PRO A 216 -44.16 -17.08 -22.41
C PRO A 216 -44.56 -16.08 -23.51
N ALA A 217 -45.72 -16.34 -24.10
CA ALA A 217 -46.57 -15.28 -24.67
C ALA A 217 -47.10 -14.37 -23.54
N ASP A 218 -47.46 -13.14 -23.93
CA ASP A 218 -48.18 -12.12 -23.16
C ASP A 218 -47.27 -11.35 -22.18
N ASP A 219 -47.08 -10.02 -22.25
CA ASP A 219 -48.01 -8.94 -22.59
C ASP A 219 -47.28 -7.79 -23.31
N GLU A 220 -47.70 -7.44 -24.53
CA GLU A 220 -47.48 -6.11 -25.11
C GLU A 220 -48.44 -5.13 -24.41
N GLU A 221 -48.00 -4.54 -23.31
CA GLU A 221 -48.66 -3.39 -22.70
C GLU A 221 -48.00 -2.11 -23.25
N ASP A 222 -48.78 -1.36 -24.03
CA ASP A 222 -48.47 -0.05 -24.60
C ASP A 222 -47.97 0.94 -23.53
N ALA A 223 -46.66 1.00 -23.33
CA ALA A 223 -46.02 2.08 -22.57
C ALA A 223 -45.65 3.21 -23.54
N GLU A 224 -46.51 4.24 -23.58
CA GLU A 224 -46.21 5.54 -24.20
C GLU A 224 -44.80 6.02 -23.80
N PRO A 225 -43.98 6.50 -24.74
CA PRO A 225 -42.67 7.05 -24.41
C PRO A 225 -42.86 8.30 -23.55
N PRO A 226 -42.25 8.40 -22.34
CA PRO A 226 -42.33 9.60 -21.55
C PRO A 226 -41.71 10.75 -22.35
N SER A 227 -42.54 11.76 -22.65
CA SER A 227 -42.14 13.00 -23.28
C SER A 227 -40.84 13.55 -22.67
N PRO A 228 -39.90 14.05 -23.48
CA PRO A 228 -38.60 14.49 -23.01
C PRO A 228 -38.78 15.60 -21.97
N ILE A 229 -38.43 15.29 -20.72
CA ILE A 229 -38.35 16.26 -19.64
C ILE A 229 -37.30 17.29 -20.08
N LYS A 230 -37.78 18.47 -20.49
CA LYS A 230 -36.96 19.66 -20.67
C LYS A 230 -36.40 20.06 -19.30
N ILE A 231 -35.25 19.49 -18.95
CA ILE A 231 -34.43 19.97 -17.84
C ILE A 231 -33.79 21.28 -18.33
N SER A 232 -34.52 22.37 -18.17
CA SER A 232 -33.95 23.72 -18.23
C SER A 232 -32.98 23.85 -17.06
N PHE A 233 -31.70 23.64 -17.30
CA PHE A 233 -30.65 24.01 -16.36
C PHE A 233 -30.64 25.55 -16.27
N PRO A 234 -30.93 26.15 -15.11
CA PRO A 234 -30.72 27.57 -14.92
C PRO A 234 -29.22 27.84 -15.03
N MET A 235 -28.83 28.35 -16.19
CA MET A 235 -27.51 28.89 -16.47
C MET A 235 -27.34 30.13 -15.59
N GLY A 236 -26.75 29.98 -14.39
CA GLY A 236 -26.51 31.13 -13.52
C GLY A 236 -26.39 30.89 -12.02
N VAL A 237 -26.08 29.67 -11.55
CA VAL A 237 -25.71 29.47 -10.14
C VAL A 237 -24.19 29.41 -10.06
N SER A 238 -23.59 30.52 -9.62
CA SER A 238 -22.19 30.55 -9.17
C SER A 238 -21.96 29.39 -8.21
N PRO A 239 -20.89 28.59 -8.37
CA PRO A 239 -20.61 27.50 -7.46
C PRO A 239 -20.58 28.07 -6.03
N PRO A 240 -21.31 27.46 -5.07
CA PRO A 240 -21.27 27.92 -3.69
C PRO A 240 -19.81 27.85 -3.22
N ASP A 241 -19.35 28.93 -2.58
CA ASP A 241 -18.06 29.03 -1.90
C ASP A 241 -17.98 27.94 -0.83
N LEU A 242 -17.62 26.74 -1.26
CA LEU A 242 -17.28 25.64 -0.37
C LEU A 242 -16.06 26.11 0.42
N PRO A 243 -16.08 26.03 1.76
CA PRO A 243 -14.93 26.39 2.56
C PRO A 243 -13.75 25.51 2.14
N GLN A 244 -12.81 26.10 1.40
CA GLN A 244 -11.53 25.50 1.06
C GLN A 244 -10.68 25.42 2.33
N HIS A 245 -11.08 24.55 3.26
CA HIS A 245 -10.21 24.03 4.30
C HIS A 245 -9.37 22.90 3.70
N THR A 246 -8.72 23.17 2.57
CA THR A 246 -7.55 22.42 2.13
C THR A 246 -6.44 22.79 3.09
N GLU A 247 -6.33 22.02 4.16
CA GLU A 247 -5.11 21.92 4.96
C GLU A 247 -3.96 21.78 3.96
N ARG A 248 -3.20 22.87 3.77
CA ARG A 248 -2.03 22.88 2.90
C ARG A 248 -1.00 22.01 3.60
N ILE A 249 -1.05 20.71 3.32
CA ILE A 249 0.04 19.80 3.64
C ILE A 249 1.27 20.43 2.96
N PRO A 250 2.25 20.93 3.72
CA PRO A 250 3.43 21.55 3.12
C PRO A 250 4.13 20.46 2.32
N VAL A 251 3.92 20.46 1.01
CA VAL A 251 4.58 19.51 0.11
C VAL A 251 6.04 19.92 0.09
N PRO A 252 6.97 19.06 0.54
CA PRO A 252 8.40 19.36 0.45
C PRO A 252 8.73 19.70 -0.99
N ARG A 253 9.43 20.82 -1.21
CA ARG A 253 9.89 21.21 -2.55
C ARG A 253 11.04 20.28 -2.94
N LEU A 254 10.69 19.12 -3.48
CA LEU A 254 11.66 18.17 -4.01
C LEU A 254 12.32 18.74 -5.27
N ASN A 255 13.64 18.56 -5.38
CA ASN A 255 14.40 18.88 -6.58
C ASN A 255 13.90 18.04 -7.77
N PHE A 256 14.10 18.51 -9.01
CA PHE A 256 13.66 17.78 -10.21
C PHE A 256 14.20 16.34 -10.22
N LEU A 257 15.45 16.14 -9.83
CA LEU A 257 16.07 14.81 -9.74
C LEU A 257 15.36 13.93 -8.70
N GLU A 258 15.08 14.48 -7.50
CA GLU A 258 14.32 13.77 -6.47
C GLU A 258 12.91 13.43 -6.95
N ARG A 259 12.28 14.27 -7.76
CA ARG A 259 10.97 13.97 -8.37
C ARG A 259 11.04 12.81 -9.35
N VAL A 260 12.07 12.79 -10.20
CA VAL A 260 12.31 11.67 -11.13
C VAL A 260 12.58 10.39 -10.34
N VAL A 261 13.45 10.45 -9.33
CA VAL A 261 13.76 9.31 -8.46
C VAL A 261 12.52 8.86 -7.69
N ALA A 262 11.74 9.77 -7.10
CA ALA A 262 10.51 9.46 -6.39
C ALA A 262 9.44 8.84 -7.30
N SER A 263 9.43 9.15 -8.59
CA SER A 263 8.50 8.56 -9.56
C SER A 263 8.87 7.12 -9.95
N PHE A 264 10.16 6.78 -9.91
CA PHE A 264 10.69 5.49 -10.37
C PHE A 264 11.07 4.54 -9.23
N THR A 265 11.31 5.06 -8.03
CA THR A 265 11.80 4.33 -6.88
C THR A 265 10.82 4.34 -5.71
N VAL A 266 11.14 3.61 -4.65
CA VAL A 266 10.36 3.57 -3.41
C VAL A 266 10.66 4.74 -2.46
N TYR A 267 11.48 5.71 -2.87
CA TYR A 267 11.98 6.79 -2.01
C TYR A 267 10.85 7.55 -1.29
N SER A 268 9.87 8.06 -2.04
CA SER A 268 8.76 8.83 -1.46
C SER A 268 7.84 7.99 -0.57
N GLU A 269 7.79 6.67 -0.77
CA GLU A 269 7.02 5.79 0.09
C GLU A 269 7.74 5.52 1.41
N MET A 270 9.07 5.34 1.38
CA MET A 270 9.89 5.18 2.59
C MET A 270 9.91 6.45 3.43
N GLU A 271 9.98 7.62 2.80
CA GLU A 271 9.90 8.92 3.49
C GLU A 271 8.52 9.13 4.14
N ARG A 272 7.43 8.77 3.44
CA ARG A 272 6.08 8.81 4.02
C ARG A 272 5.91 7.80 5.16
N ALA A 273 6.48 6.60 5.01
CA ALA A 273 6.44 5.57 6.05
C ALA A 273 7.21 6.01 7.30
N LEU A 274 8.32 6.73 7.14
CA LEU A 274 9.08 7.33 8.25
C LEU A 274 8.23 8.36 9.03
N SER A 275 7.44 9.16 8.32
CA SER A 275 6.50 10.12 8.93
C SER A 275 5.19 9.48 9.42
N GLY A 276 4.98 8.20 9.12
CA GLY A 276 3.74 7.47 9.26
C GLY A 276 3.73 6.46 10.40
N CYS A 277 2.95 5.38 10.25
CA CYS A 277 2.91 4.29 11.21
C CYS A 277 3.81 3.13 10.73
N ASP A 278 4.44 2.41 11.67
CA ASP A 278 5.44 1.34 11.42
C ASP A 278 5.02 0.23 10.44
N GLY A 279 3.71 0.05 10.20
CA GLY A 279 3.18 -0.98 9.29
C GLY A 279 3.48 -0.76 7.80
N ASP A 280 3.86 0.46 7.40
CA ASP A 280 4.07 0.77 5.98
C ASP A 280 5.40 0.18 5.44
N PHE A 281 6.43 0.09 6.28
CA PHE A 281 7.72 -0.48 5.88
C PHE A 281 7.66 -1.98 5.57
N GLU A 282 6.83 -2.75 6.30
CA GLU A 282 6.63 -4.19 6.01
C GLU A 282 6.03 -4.40 4.61
N LYS A 283 5.08 -3.53 4.23
CA LYS A 283 4.47 -3.55 2.91
C LYS A 283 5.47 -3.17 1.82
N ILE A 284 6.32 -2.17 2.07
CA ILE A 284 7.37 -1.76 1.13
C ILE A 284 8.40 -2.90 0.93
N LEU A 285 8.87 -3.50 2.04
CA LEU A 285 9.84 -4.59 2.00
C LEU A 285 9.30 -5.82 1.27
N SER A 286 8.08 -6.25 1.58
CA SER A 286 7.44 -7.40 0.91
C SER A 286 7.25 -7.16 -0.58
N ARG A 287 6.89 -5.93 -1.00
CA ARG A 287 6.82 -5.56 -2.41
C ARG A 287 8.19 -5.61 -3.09
N LEU A 288 9.22 -5.01 -2.49
CA LEU A 288 10.59 -5.03 -3.04
C LEU A 288 11.11 -6.47 -3.21
N GLN A 289 10.89 -7.33 -2.22
CA GLN A 289 11.26 -8.74 -2.32
C GLN A 289 10.55 -9.47 -3.47
N ALA A 290 9.26 -9.19 -3.69
CA ALA A 290 8.51 -9.75 -4.81
C ALA A 290 9.07 -9.26 -6.16
N GLU A 291 9.36 -7.96 -6.26
CA GLU A 291 9.97 -7.36 -7.45
C GLU A 291 11.35 -7.95 -7.76
N TRP A 292 12.21 -8.15 -6.74
CA TRP A 292 13.53 -8.74 -6.94
C TRP A 292 13.46 -10.22 -7.33
N LYS A 293 12.52 -11.00 -6.77
CA LYS A 293 12.29 -12.40 -7.20
C LYS A 293 11.85 -12.47 -8.65
N PHE A 294 10.94 -11.58 -9.04
CA PHE A 294 10.47 -11.49 -10.41
C PHE A 294 11.59 -11.09 -11.36
N ALA A 295 12.37 -10.05 -11.02
CA ALA A 295 13.52 -9.63 -11.81
C ALA A 295 14.59 -10.74 -11.94
N ALA A 296 14.86 -11.48 -10.86
CA ALA A 296 15.78 -12.63 -10.92
C ALA A 296 15.29 -13.71 -11.90
N GLY A 297 14.00 -14.05 -11.87
CA GLY A 297 13.40 -15.01 -12.81
C GLY A 297 13.51 -14.55 -14.27
N LEU A 298 13.26 -13.26 -14.54
CA LEU A 298 13.40 -12.69 -15.88
C LEU A 298 14.85 -12.66 -16.36
N HIS A 299 15.82 -12.37 -15.48
CA HIS A 299 17.24 -12.44 -15.82
C HIS A 299 17.69 -13.84 -16.19
N VAL A 300 17.19 -14.87 -15.51
CA VAL A 300 17.44 -16.27 -15.88
C VAL A 300 16.87 -16.58 -17.27
N ALA A 301 15.66 -16.11 -17.57
CA ALA A 301 15.04 -16.29 -18.88
C ALA A 301 15.81 -15.56 -19.99
N LEU A 302 16.26 -14.33 -19.75
CA LEU A 302 17.08 -13.56 -20.70
C LEU A 302 18.43 -14.23 -20.95
N ALA A 303 19.11 -14.69 -19.90
CA ALA A 303 20.35 -15.45 -20.03
C ALA A 303 20.16 -16.75 -20.83
N ALA A 304 19.04 -17.45 -20.64
CA ALA A 304 18.71 -18.62 -21.46
C ALA A 304 18.49 -18.25 -22.93
N GLY A 305 17.83 -17.12 -23.20
CA GLY A 305 17.69 -16.57 -24.55
C GLY A 305 19.04 -16.24 -25.19
N ASP A 306 19.93 -15.57 -24.46
CA ASP A 306 21.28 -15.25 -24.93
C ASP A 306 22.10 -16.51 -25.24
N MET A 307 22.02 -17.54 -24.37
CA MET A 307 22.65 -18.85 -24.63
C MET A 307 22.07 -19.54 -25.86
N ALA A 308 20.76 -19.45 -26.08
CA ALA A 308 20.12 -20.04 -27.26
C ALA A 308 20.55 -19.33 -28.55
N VAL A 309 20.76 -18.01 -28.52
CA VAL A 309 21.31 -17.29 -29.68
C VAL A 309 22.79 -17.63 -29.89
N ALA A 310 23.56 -17.77 -28.81
CA ALA A 310 24.98 -18.12 -28.89
C ALA A 310 25.22 -19.57 -29.34
N SER A 311 24.27 -20.48 -29.15
CA SER A 311 24.37 -21.87 -29.58
C SER A 311 24.09 -22.07 -31.07
N ILE A 312 23.57 -21.05 -31.75
CA ILE A 312 23.38 -21.08 -33.21
C ILE A 312 24.76 -21.19 -33.88
N SER A 313 24.95 -22.25 -34.65
CA SER A 313 26.23 -22.51 -35.31
C SER A 313 26.64 -21.35 -36.23
N PRO A 314 27.95 -21.05 -36.34
CA PRO A 314 28.44 -19.97 -37.18
C PRO A 314 28.11 -20.16 -38.67
N ASP A 315 27.87 -21.41 -39.08
CA ASP A 315 27.47 -21.80 -40.44
C ASP A 315 25.95 -21.75 -40.66
N SER A 316 25.17 -21.27 -39.69
CA SER A 316 23.74 -21.08 -39.88
C SER A 316 23.46 -20.05 -40.98
N LEU A 317 22.25 -20.12 -41.56
CA LEU A 317 21.77 -19.19 -42.59
C LEU A 317 21.87 -17.70 -42.20
N PHE A 318 22.10 -17.39 -40.92
CA PHE A 318 22.28 -16.04 -40.40
C PHE A 318 23.71 -15.83 -39.93
N ALA A 319 24.57 -15.31 -40.81
CA ALA A 319 25.92 -14.91 -40.44
C ALA A 319 25.86 -13.84 -39.32
N ILE A 320 26.29 -14.22 -38.11
CA ILE A 320 26.27 -13.35 -36.94
C ILE A 320 27.37 -12.29 -37.10
N ASN A 321 26.96 -11.08 -37.49
CA ASN A 321 27.84 -9.91 -37.62
C ASN A 321 28.45 -9.50 -36.26
N SER A 322 29.55 -8.73 -36.30
CA SER A 322 30.21 -8.19 -35.09
C SER A 322 29.23 -7.46 -34.16
N PHE A 323 28.31 -6.68 -34.72
CA PHE A 323 27.25 -6.00 -33.97
C PHE A 323 26.37 -6.96 -33.17
N ALA A 324 25.94 -8.07 -33.78
CA ALA A 324 25.10 -9.05 -33.13
C ALA A 324 25.83 -9.73 -31.95
N ARG A 325 27.12 -10.04 -32.11
CA ARG A 325 27.95 -10.57 -31.02
C ARG A 325 28.08 -9.58 -29.88
N SER A 326 28.30 -8.29 -30.18
CA SER A 326 28.37 -7.24 -29.16
C SER A 326 27.04 -7.07 -28.41
N ALA A 327 25.90 -7.14 -29.10
CA ALA A 327 24.58 -7.04 -28.49
C ALA A 327 24.27 -8.23 -27.57
N VAL A 328 24.58 -9.46 -27.99
CA VAL A 328 24.46 -10.67 -27.16
C VAL A 328 25.36 -10.56 -25.94
N ALA A 329 26.62 -10.17 -26.11
CA ALA A 329 27.57 -10.01 -25.00
C ALA A 329 27.10 -8.95 -23.99
N ALA A 330 26.64 -7.79 -24.48
CA ALA A 330 26.09 -6.73 -23.64
C ALA A 330 24.82 -7.19 -22.89
N SER A 331 23.91 -7.91 -23.56
CA SER A 331 22.73 -8.50 -22.93
C SER A 331 23.15 -9.48 -21.82
N SER A 332 24.04 -10.41 -22.14
CA SER A 332 24.51 -11.46 -21.23
C SER A 332 25.17 -10.87 -19.98
N MET A 333 26.02 -9.85 -20.15
CA MET A 333 26.63 -9.12 -19.05
C MET A 333 25.60 -8.42 -18.17
N ALA A 334 24.65 -7.71 -18.79
CA ALA A 334 23.57 -7.04 -18.06
C ALA A 334 22.68 -8.04 -17.32
N SER A 335 22.35 -9.20 -17.92
CA SER A 335 21.57 -10.25 -17.26
C SER A 335 22.32 -10.85 -16.07
N GLY A 336 23.61 -11.18 -16.25
CA GLY A 336 24.44 -11.77 -15.20
C GLY A 336 24.61 -10.83 -14.01
N LEU A 337 24.92 -9.56 -14.26
CA LEU A 337 25.03 -8.54 -13.19
C LEU A 337 23.68 -8.30 -12.51
N GLY A 338 22.59 -8.23 -13.29
CA GLY A 338 21.24 -8.04 -12.76
C GLY A 338 20.79 -9.19 -11.86
N LEU A 339 21.09 -10.42 -12.26
CA LEU A 339 20.84 -11.63 -11.45
C LEU A 339 21.66 -11.61 -10.17
N LEU A 340 22.95 -11.26 -10.24
CA LEU A 340 23.82 -11.15 -9.07
C LEU A 340 23.30 -10.10 -8.08
N CYS A 341 22.91 -8.92 -8.56
CA CYS A 341 22.31 -7.88 -7.71
C CYS A 341 20.98 -8.35 -7.09
N ALA A 342 20.09 -8.98 -7.86
CA ALA A 342 18.82 -9.48 -7.34
C ALA A 342 19.04 -10.56 -6.26
N ALA A 343 19.95 -11.51 -6.50
CA ALA A 343 20.32 -12.54 -5.54
C ALA A 343 20.91 -11.93 -4.26
N TRP A 344 21.81 -10.94 -4.40
CA TRP A 344 22.38 -10.21 -3.27
C TRP A 344 21.29 -9.55 -2.42
N PHE A 345 20.37 -8.79 -3.03
CA PHE A 345 19.26 -8.16 -2.31
C PHE A 345 18.35 -9.20 -1.64
N LEU A 346 18.01 -10.29 -2.33
CA LEU A 346 17.17 -11.35 -1.76
C LEU A 346 17.83 -12.02 -0.56
N VAL A 347 19.11 -12.41 -0.66
CA VAL A 347 19.85 -13.00 0.48
C VAL A 347 19.94 -11.99 1.63
N ARG A 348 20.21 -10.72 1.32
CA ARG A 348 20.40 -9.68 2.33
C ARG A 348 19.13 -9.36 3.10
N TYR A 349 17.96 -9.43 2.45
CA TYR A 349 16.69 -8.92 2.98
C TYR A 349 15.60 -9.98 3.18
N ALA A 350 15.78 -11.25 2.80
CA ALA A 350 14.72 -12.28 2.88
C ALA A 350 14.19 -12.53 4.30
N SER A 351 15.04 -12.43 5.31
CA SER A 351 14.72 -12.79 6.70
C SER A 351 14.93 -11.64 7.69
N VAL A 352 14.82 -10.40 7.20
CA VAL A 352 15.10 -9.21 8.00
C VAL A 352 13.80 -8.65 8.58
N ASP A 353 13.81 -8.34 9.88
CA ASP A 353 12.75 -7.64 10.58
C ASP A 353 12.68 -6.16 10.16
N VAL A 354 11.51 -5.53 10.32
CA VAL A 354 11.28 -4.16 9.87
C VAL A 354 12.28 -3.15 10.47
N PRO A 355 12.59 -3.16 11.79
CA PRO A 355 13.58 -2.24 12.35
C PRO A 355 14.97 -2.40 11.72
N THR A 356 15.44 -3.63 11.57
CA THR A 356 16.74 -3.92 10.93
C THR A 356 16.73 -3.54 9.44
N PHE A 357 15.60 -3.70 8.74
CA PHE A 357 15.45 -3.25 7.36
C PHE A 357 15.61 -1.74 7.26
N VAL A 358 14.89 -0.97 8.09
CA VAL A 358 14.97 0.49 8.12
C VAL A 358 16.40 0.96 8.42
N ALA A 359 17.04 0.37 9.44
CA ALA A 359 18.42 0.69 9.81
C ALA A 359 19.42 0.40 8.68
N ARG A 360 19.22 -0.67 7.90
CA ARG A 360 20.10 -1.03 6.76
C ARG A 360 19.83 -0.24 5.50
N ALA A 361 18.60 0.24 5.32
CA ALA A 361 18.20 1.03 4.18
C ALA A 361 18.54 2.52 4.35
N ALA A 362 18.75 2.99 5.58
CA ALA A 362 19.16 4.35 5.85
C ALA A 362 20.55 4.65 5.29
N ASP A 363 20.68 5.80 4.63
CA ASP A 363 21.91 6.28 4.02
C ASP A 363 22.91 6.74 5.10
N ILE A 364 24.17 6.30 4.98
CA ILE A 364 25.24 6.58 5.97
C ILE A 364 25.53 8.08 6.12
N MET A 365 25.32 8.86 5.06
CA MET A 365 25.67 10.30 5.05
C MET A 365 24.65 11.20 5.73
N SER A 366 23.56 10.64 6.26
CA SER A 366 22.46 11.43 6.81
C SER A 366 22.61 11.54 8.32
N ALA A 367 23.39 12.54 8.76
CA ALA A 367 23.69 12.75 10.18
C ALA A 367 22.45 13.16 11.00
N ASP A 368 21.58 14.00 10.43
CA ASP A 368 20.47 14.61 11.19
C ASP A 368 19.09 14.05 10.84
N THR A 369 18.89 13.53 9.63
CA THR A 369 17.60 12.97 9.18
C THR A 369 17.87 11.74 8.32
N PRO A 370 17.27 10.57 8.61
CA PRO A 370 17.55 9.36 7.83
C PRO A 370 17.02 9.51 6.40
N SER A 371 17.95 9.60 5.43
CA SER A 371 17.63 9.52 4.00
C SER A 371 17.64 8.07 3.54
N PHE A 372 16.81 7.73 2.56
CA PHE A 372 16.74 6.40 1.94
C PHE A 372 17.05 6.46 0.43
N PHE A 373 17.70 7.52 -0.03
CA PHE A 373 17.89 7.83 -1.44
C PHE A 373 18.77 6.79 -2.15
N TYR A 374 19.94 6.47 -1.60
CA TYR A 374 20.86 5.51 -2.24
C TYR A 374 20.30 4.09 -2.20
N PHE A 375 19.62 3.72 -1.12
CA PHE A 375 18.91 2.45 -1.06
C PHE A 375 17.78 2.39 -2.11
N ALA A 376 16.94 3.41 -2.19
CA ALA A 376 15.84 3.45 -3.15
C ALA A 376 16.34 3.35 -4.60
N LEU A 377 17.44 4.02 -4.93
CA LEU A 377 18.06 3.93 -6.26
C LEU A 377 18.68 2.55 -6.52
N SER A 378 19.48 2.04 -5.57
CA SER A 378 20.18 0.75 -5.72
C SER A 378 19.21 -0.44 -5.78
N SER A 379 18.09 -0.39 -5.06
CA SER A 379 17.04 -1.41 -5.08
C SER A 379 16.41 -1.60 -6.48
N ARG A 380 16.51 -0.60 -7.37
CA ARG A 380 16.01 -0.64 -8.75
C ARG A 380 17.05 -1.10 -9.77
N VAL A 381 18.33 -1.22 -9.40
CA VAL A 381 19.41 -1.64 -10.31
C VAL A 381 19.11 -2.98 -11.02
N PRO A 382 18.58 -4.03 -10.35
CA PRO A 382 18.21 -5.26 -11.04
C PRO A 382 17.19 -5.05 -12.18
N ALA A 383 16.21 -4.17 -11.98
CA ALA A 383 15.18 -3.86 -12.99
C ALA A 383 15.74 -3.01 -14.13
N LEU A 384 16.66 -2.07 -13.84
CA LEU A 384 17.34 -1.29 -14.87
C LEU A 384 18.24 -2.16 -15.75
N LEU A 385 18.98 -3.09 -15.14
CA LEU A 385 19.79 -4.07 -15.86
C LEU A 385 18.93 -5.03 -16.68
N MET A 386 17.74 -5.40 -16.19
CA MET A 386 16.77 -6.19 -16.94
C MET A 386 16.28 -5.42 -18.18
N LEU A 387 15.95 -4.14 -18.03
CA LEU A 387 15.56 -3.29 -19.15
C LEU A 387 16.70 -3.16 -20.18
N ALA A 388 17.94 -2.95 -19.73
CA ALA A 388 19.11 -2.86 -20.61
C ALA A 388 19.34 -4.17 -21.37
N SER A 389 19.31 -5.31 -20.69
CA SER A 389 19.45 -6.64 -21.31
C SER A 389 18.33 -6.92 -22.30
N ALA A 390 17.07 -6.75 -21.88
CA ALA A 390 15.91 -6.96 -22.75
C ALA A 390 15.95 -6.06 -23.98
N THR A 391 16.35 -4.79 -23.83
CA THR A 391 16.49 -3.86 -24.96
C THR A 391 17.60 -4.31 -25.91
N SER A 392 18.76 -4.74 -25.39
CA SER A 392 19.86 -5.25 -26.21
C SER A 392 19.45 -6.50 -27.00
N LEU A 393 18.76 -7.45 -26.35
CA LEU A 393 18.24 -8.66 -26.99
C LEU A 393 17.14 -8.32 -28.02
N MET A 394 16.24 -7.39 -27.73
CA MET A 394 15.21 -6.94 -28.67
C MET A 394 15.81 -6.26 -29.90
N LEU A 395 16.84 -5.42 -29.74
CA LEU A 395 17.56 -4.81 -30.86
C LEU A 395 18.26 -5.85 -31.72
N LEU A 396 18.86 -6.86 -31.10
CA LEU A 396 19.43 -8.00 -31.81
C LEU A 396 18.37 -8.75 -32.63
N LEU A 397 17.24 -9.12 -32.02
CA LEU A 397 16.15 -9.84 -32.70
C LEU A 397 15.56 -9.01 -33.84
N ALA A 398 15.35 -7.71 -33.62
CA ALA A 398 14.89 -6.79 -34.65
C ALA A 398 15.90 -6.70 -35.81
N PHE A 399 17.20 -6.65 -35.51
CA PHE A 399 18.25 -6.62 -36.54
C PHE A 399 18.30 -7.93 -37.34
N VAL A 400 18.22 -9.08 -36.67
CA VAL A 400 18.18 -10.41 -37.34
C VAL A 400 16.93 -10.54 -38.20
N ALA A 401 15.76 -10.16 -37.68
CA ALA A 401 14.50 -10.19 -38.43
C ALA A 401 14.55 -9.25 -39.64
N PHE A 402 15.09 -8.04 -39.49
CA PHE A 402 15.24 -7.08 -40.59
C PHE A 402 16.20 -7.60 -41.66
N ARG A 403 17.27 -8.29 -41.28
CA ARG A 403 18.19 -8.94 -42.23
C ARG A 403 17.54 -10.10 -42.97
N ALA A 404 16.62 -10.83 -42.33
CA ALA A 404 15.88 -11.93 -42.93
C ALA A 404 14.79 -11.45 -43.90
N SER A 405 13.96 -10.50 -43.47
CA SER A 405 12.92 -9.87 -44.29
C SER A 405 12.62 -8.45 -43.78
N PRO A 406 13.17 -7.41 -44.42
CA PRO A 406 13.00 -6.03 -43.94
C PRO A 406 11.55 -5.56 -44.04
N ILE A 407 10.83 -6.00 -45.10
CA ILE A 407 9.42 -5.64 -45.30
C ILE A 407 8.56 -6.23 -44.19
N THR A 408 8.69 -7.53 -43.92
CA THR A 408 7.92 -8.20 -42.87
C THR A 408 8.22 -7.58 -41.50
N ALA A 409 9.50 -7.34 -41.18
CA ALA A 409 9.90 -6.71 -39.92
C ALA A 409 9.30 -5.30 -39.77
N LEU A 410 9.36 -4.46 -40.81
CA LEU A 410 8.78 -3.12 -40.77
C LEU A 410 7.26 -3.13 -40.62
N VAL A 411 6.56 -3.99 -41.35
CA VAL A 411 5.10 -4.13 -41.25
C VAL A 411 4.70 -4.60 -39.85
N ALA A 412 5.41 -5.59 -39.29
CA ALA A 412 5.15 -6.08 -37.94
C ALA A 412 5.42 -4.99 -36.88
N CYS A 413 6.55 -4.28 -36.96
CA CYS A 413 6.87 -3.17 -36.06
C CYS A 413 5.84 -2.03 -36.16
N LEU A 414 5.40 -1.68 -37.37
CA LEU A 414 4.36 -0.68 -37.59
C LEU A 414 3.03 -1.11 -36.97
N LEU A 415 2.61 -2.36 -37.19
CA LEU A 415 1.37 -2.90 -36.63
C LEU A 415 1.39 -2.85 -35.10
N VAL A 416 2.46 -3.35 -34.47
CA VAL A 416 2.62 -3.30 -33.01
C VAL A 416 2.66 -1.86 -32.51
N GLY A 417 3.38 -0.97 -33.20
CA GLY A 417 3.45 0.45 -32.86
C GLY A 417 2.09 1.14 -32.92
N VAL A 418 1.27 0.84 -33.93
CA VAL A 418 -0.11 1.35 -34.04
C VAL A 418 -0.99 0.78 -32.93
N LEU A 419 -0.88 -0.52 -32.62
CA LEU A 419 -1.65 -1.15 -31.55
C LEU A 419 -1.32 -0.56 -30.18
N VAL A 420 -0.03 -0.43 -29.84
CA VAL A 420 0.43 0.16 -28.57
C VAL A 420 0.12 1.66 -28.53
N GLY A 421 0.31 2.37 -29.64
CA GLY A 421 0.03 3.80 -29.78
C GLY A 421 -1.45 4.15 -29.86
N SER A 422 -2.34 3.17 -30.07
CA SER A 422 -3.77 3.39 -30.28
C SER A 422 -4.42 4.15 -29.14
N GLN A 423 -4.03 3.91 -27.89
CA GLN A 423 -4.55 4.62 -26.72
C GLN A 423 -4.23 6.12 -26.79
N PHE A 424 -3.00 6.47 -27.16
CA PHE A 424 -2.57 7.85 -27.31
C PHE A 424 -3.19 8.50 -28.54
N LEU A 425 -3.38 7.74 -29.61
CA LEU A 425 -4.02 8.19 -30.84
C LEU A 425 -5.50 8.53 -30.58
N VAL A 426 -6.23 7.65 -29.88
CA VAL A 426 -7.62 7.90 -29.47
C VAL A 426 -7.71 9.11 -28.54
N CYS A 427 -6.85 9.19 -27.51
CA CYS A 427 -6.80 10.35 -26.63
C CYS A 427 -6.49 11.64 -27.39
N GLY A 428 -5.55 11.59 -28.34
CA GLY A 428 -5.19 12.73 -29.18
C GLY A 428 -6.34 13.19 -30.07
N ILE A 429 -7.06 12.26 -30.72
CA ILE A 429 -8.25 12.57 -31.52
C ILE A 429 -9.33 13.21 -30.65
N LEU A 430 -9.61 12.64 -29.48
CA LEU A 430 -10.61 13.20 -28.55
C LEU A 430 -10.23 14.61 -28.10
N TRP A 431 -8.94 14.83 -27.82
CA TRP A 431 -8.43 16.14 -27.43
C TRP A 431 -8.54 17.16 -28.58
N VAL A 432 -8.19 16.78 -29.81
CA VAL A 432 -8.37 17.63 -30.99
C VAL A 432 -9.85 17.94 -31.23
N ALA A 433 -10.74 16.94 -31.11
CA ALA A 433 -12.17 17.13 -31.28
C ALA A 433 -12.76 18.09 -30.23
N GLN A 434 -12.32 17.97 -28.97
CA GLN A 434 -12.68 18.91 -27.90
C GLN A 434 -12.17 20.32 -28.20
N SER A 435 -10.91 20.45 -28.63
CA SER A 435 -10.30 21.74 -28.97
C SER A 435 -11.02 22.42 -30.15
N VAL A 436 -11.38 21.66 -31.18
CA VAL A 436 -12.17 22.15 -32.33
C VAL A 436 -13.57 22.59 -31.89
N LYS A 437 -14.22 21.82 -30.99
CA LYS A 437 -15.53 22.18 -30.44
C LYS A 437 -15.47 23.48 -29.65
N GLU A 438 -14.43 23.68 -28.82
CA GLU A 438 -14.22 24.92 -28.07
C GLU A 438 -13.96 26.10 -29.01
N LEU A 439 -13.09 25.93 -30.01
CA LEU A 439 -12.82 26.95 -31.02
C LEU A 439 -14.06 27.32 -31.81
N PHE A 440 -14.85 26.33 -32.25
CA PHE A 440 -16.11 26.56 -32.95
C PHE A 440 -17.12 27.30 -32.06
N THR A 441 -17.26 26.89 -30.79
CA THR A 441 -18.14 27.57 -29.82
C THR A 441 -17.70 29.03 -29.60
N PHE A 442 -16.40 29.27 -29.56
CA PHE A 442 -15.83 30.61 -29.48
C PHE A 442 -16.12 31.45 -30.73
N LEU A 443 -15.95 30.89 -31.93
CA LEU A 443 -16.26 31.56 -33.20
C LEU A 443 -17.75 31.89 -33.34
N VAL A 444 -18.65 30.97 -32.97
CA VAL A 444 -20.10 31.23 -32.99
C VAL A 444 -20.50 32.35 -32.04
N ARG A 445 -19.84 32.48 -30.88
CA ARG A 445 -20.05 33.61 -29.96
C ARG A 445 -19.50 34.93 -30.48
N LEU A 446 -18.47 34.88 -31.33
CA LEU A 446 -17.85 36.06 -31.92
C LEU A 446 -18.62 36.64 -33.11
N VAL A 447 -19.48 35.87 -33.78
CA VAL A 447 -20.39 36.40 -34.81
C VAL A 447 -21.38 37.33 -34.09
N PRO A 448 -21.19 38.66 -34.15
CA PRO A 448 -22.04 39.59 -33.43
C PRO A 448 -23.43 39.53 -34.06
N ARG A 449 -24.45 39.81 -33.24
CA ARG A 449 -25.83 40.09 -33.65
C ARG A 449 -25.89 41.25 -34.66
N ALA A 450 -25.38 41.06 -35.87
CA ALA A 450 -25.44 42.03 -36.95
C ALA A 450 -26.85 42.11 -37.59
N THR A 451 -27.83 41.41 -37.01
CA THR A 451 -29.22 41.34 -37.49
C THR A 451 -30.23 42.02 -36.58
N GLU A 452 -29.83 42.62 -35.46
CA GLU A 452 -30.71 43.56 -34.74
C GLU A 452 -30.57 44.93 -35.40
N GLY A 453 -31.37 45.14 -36.45
CA GLY A 453 -31.57 46.44 -37.08
C GLY A 453 -32.25 47.45 -36.13
N PRO A 454 -32.13 48.75 -36.41
CA PRO A 454 -32.59 49.85 -35.54
C PRO A 454 -34.10 49.91 -35.31
#